data_AF-A0AA37TII5-F1
#
_entry.id   AF-A0AA37TII5-F1
#
_cell.length_a   1.000
_cell.length_b   1.000
_cell.length_c   1.000
_cell.angle_alpha   90.00
_cell.angle_beta   90.00
_cell.angle_gamma   90.00
#
_symmetry.space_group_name_H-M   'P 1'
#
loop_
_entity.id
_entity.type
_entity.pdbx_description
1 polymer ?
#
loop_
_entity_poly.entity_id
_entity_poly.type
_entity_poly.pdbx_seq_one_letter_code
_entity_poly.pdbx_strand_id
1 'polypeptide(L)'
;MPAPDPVRAEAAGPEGHASTVWTLALATALIGLVAFPRRAARPAGGSSGRTGHRAGHGGGSQDGARRPSPSHEGGEAEAVARSQADRGRTASGPTEIPAKGWKDIALRTYHDIGENRLSLIAAGVTFFTLLAIFPAVAALVSCYGLIADASTINDQLASLQGILPQGALEIVGDQVKRLNEQGNTTLGFSLILGIALSVWSANGGVKHVFDALNLVYNEREKRNFIVLNLVSLAFTAGALLFLILALSAIVVLPVVLSYVGLGTDAWWLTLLRWPTLLVAVLLGLALLYRYGPSRDAPRWRWVTPGGALAAVLWIVASLLFSWYVAHFGSYNKTYGSLGAAIGFMTWIWLSTMIVLIGAQVNAEMEHQTAEDTTVGEPQPLGTRRARMADTVGAAAE
;
A
#
# COMPACT_ATOMS: atom_id res chain seq x y z
N MET A 1 17.69 -68.99 1.93
CA MET A 1 16.85 -68.19 1.01
C MET A 1 15.60 -67.79 1.77
N PRO A 2 15.49 -66.56 2.30
CA PRO A 2 14.23 -66.00 2.77
C PRO A 2 13.63 -65.02 1.75
N ALA A 3 12.30 -64.95 1.73
CA ALA A 3 11.47 -64.22 0.76
C ALA A 3 11.61 -62.68 0.83
N PRO A 4 11.33 -61.94 -0.26
CA PRO A 4 11.35 -60.48 -0.25
C PRO A 4 10.07 -59.89 0.37
N ASP A 5 10.24 -58.87 1.21
CA ASP A 5 9.21 -58.09 1.90
C ASP A 5 8.26 -57.35 0.93
N PRO A 6 6.92 -57.38 1.13
CA PRO A 6 5.94 -56.77 0.22
C PRO A 6 5.48 -55.37 0.67
N VAL A 7 6.37 -54.49 1.13
CA VAL A 7 5.96 -53.16 1.70
C VAL A 7 6.63 -51.96 0.99
N ARG A 8 6.95 -52.06 -0.31
CA ARG A 8 7.51 -50.93 -1.08
C ARG A 8 6.83 -50.67 -2.42
N ALA A 9 5.51 -50.73 -2.47
CA ALA A 9 4.80 -50.43 -3.71
C ALA A 9 3.42 -49.78 -3.48
N GLU A 10 3.28 -48.76 -2.65
CA GLU A 10 2.08 -47.90 -2.72
C GLU A 10 2.24 -46.58 -1.96
N ALA A 11 2.70 -45.53 -2.66
CA ALA A 11 2.45 -44.11 -2.33
C ALA A 11 2.99 -43.20 -3.44
N ALA A 12 2.51 -43.39 -4.67
CA ALA A 12 2.66 -42.41 -5.74
C ALA A 12 1.25 -42.10 -6.28
N GLY A 13 0.43 -41.47 -5.44
CA GLY A 13 -0.87 -40.95 -5.86
C GLY A 13 -0.71 -39.72 -6.77
N PRO A 14 -1.68 -39.44 -7.66
CA PRO A 14 -1.59 -38.38 -8.68
C PRO A 14 -1.68 -36.94 -8.13
N GLU A 15 -1.63 -36.74 -6.82
CA GLU A 15 -1.82 -35.42 -6.17
C GLU A 15 -0.60 -34.48 -6.30
N GLY A 16 0.55 -34.99 -6.74
CA GLY A 16 1.75 -34.19 -7.00
C GLY A 16 1.67 -33.30 -8.24
N HIS A 17 0.83 -33.64 -9.22
CA HIS A 17 0.76 -32.88 -10.49
C HIS A 17 -0.13 -31.64 -10.38
N ALA A 18 -1.24 -31.70 -9.64
CA ALA A 18 -2.09 -30.53 -9.45
C ALA A 18 -1.39 -29.45 -8.61
N SER A 19 -0.70 -29.83 -7.53
CA SER A 19 0.05 -28.90 -6.69
C SER A 19 1.21 -28.27 -7.47
N THR A 20 1.97 -29.03 -8.26
CA THR A 20 3.08 -28.49 -9.08
C THR A 20 2.63 -27.57 -10.21
N VAL A 21 1.46 -27.80 -10.80
CA VAL A 21 0.91 -26.89 -11.83
C VAL A 21 0.48 -25.56 -11.20
N TRP A 22 -0.17 -25.59 -10.04
CA TRP A 22 -0.52 -24.37 -9.31
C TRP A 22 0.71 -23.64 -8.75
N THR A 23 1.74 -24.36 -8.28
CA THR A 23 3.00 -23.76 -7.81
C THR A 23 3.75 -23.06 -8.94
N LEU A 24 3.81 -23.68 -10.11
CA LEU A 24 4.46 -23.12 -11.30
C LEU A 24 3.66 -21.94 -11.85
N ALA A 25 2.33 -22.01 -11.86
CA ALA A 25 1.45 -20.91 -12.29
C ALA A 25 1.59 -19.67 -11.39
N LEU A 26 1.72 -19.86 -10.07
CA LEU A 26 1.93 -18.76 -9.11
C LEU A 26 3.35 -18.19 -9.16
N ALA A 27 4.37 -19.05 -9.32
CA ALA A 27 5.74 -18.61 -9.54
C ALA A 27 5.87 -17.82 -10.87
N THR A 28 5.18 -18.26 -11.94
CA THR A 28 5.10 -17.49 -13.19
C THR A 28 4.23 -16.25 -13.09
N ALA A 29 3.21 -16.20 -12.22
CA ALA A 29 2.46 -14.97 -11.96
C ALA A 29 3.32 -13.93 -11.21
N LEU A 30 4.10 -14.36 -10.21
CA LEU A 30 5.06 -13.51 -9.49
C LEU A 30 6.23 -13.05 -10.39
N ILE A 31 6.77 -13.95 -11.22
CA ILE A 31 7.81 -13.62 -12.21
C ILE A 31 7.23 -12.76 -13.33
N GLY A 32 6.00 -13.01 -13.78
CA GLY A 32 5.29 -12.21 -14.78
C GLY A 32 5.08 -10.77 -14.31
N LEU A 33 4.86 -10.57 -13.00
CA LEU A 33 4.76 -9.25 -12.37
C LEU A 33 6.11 -8.49 -12.35
N VAL A 34 7.23 -9.23 -12.41
CA VAL A 34 8.61 -8.70 -12.40
C VAL A 34 9.20 -8.57 -13.82
N ALA A 35 8.75 -9.40 -14.76
CA ALA A 35 9.31 -9.56 -16.11
C ALA A 35 8.26 -9.30 -17.19
N PHE A 36 7.57 -8.16 -17.15
CA PHE A 36 6.72 -7.75 -18.26
C PHE A 36 7.59 -7.37 -19.47
N PRO A 37 7.34 -7.95 -20.66
CA PRO A 37 8.08 -7.60 -21.86
C PRO A 37 7.75 -6.16 -22.26
N ARG A 38 8.79 -5.32 -22.33
CA ARG A 38 8.71 -3.97 -22.91
C ARG A 38 8.31 -4.11 -24.37
N ARG A 39 7.02 -3.94 -24.70
CA ARG A 39 6.63 -3.67 -26.09
C ARG A 39 7.14 -2.28 -26.45
N ALA A 40 8.22 -2.24 -27.22
CA ALA A 40 8.66 -1.01 -27.86
C ALA A 40 7.55 -0.57 -28.82
N ALA A 41 6.82 0.49 -28.47
CA ALA A 41 5.87 1.11 -29.38
C ALA A 41 6.61 1.56 -30.65
N ARG A 42 6.20 1.02 -31.80
CA ARG A 42 6.71 1.48 -33.11
C ARG A 42 6.32 2.95 -33.28
N PRO A 43 7.24 3.83 -33.72
CA PRO A 43 6.87 5.20 -34.05
C PRO A 43 5.96 5.17 -35.30
N ALA A 44 4.72 5.60 -35.15
CA ALA A 44 3.83 5.85 -36.28
C ALA A 44 4.38 7.04 -37.06
N GLY A 45 4.96 6.77 -38.23
CA GLY A 45 5.25 7.79 -39.23
C GLY A 45 3.95 8.24 -39.89
N GLY A 46 3.70 9.54 -39.90
CA GLY A 46 2.56 10.14 -40.58
C GLY A 46 2.76 11.65 -40.74
N SER A 47 3.04 12.06 -41.97
CA SER A 47 3.39 13.40 -42.41
C SER A 47 2.18 14.34 -42.58
N SER A 48 2.45 15.64 -42.34
CA SER A 48 1.88 16.83 -42.97
C SER A 48 0.58 17.44 -42.42
N GLY A 49 0.67 18.75 -42.10
CA GLY A 49 -0.48 19.62 -41.84
C GLY A 49 -0.13 20.91 -41.08
N ARG A 50 0.65 21.81 -41.69
CA ARG A 50 0.92 23.18 -41.19
C ARG A 50 -0.36 24.02 -41.19
N THR A 51 -0.77 24.55 -40.03
CA THR A 51 -1.34 25.92 -39.91
C THR A 51 -1.05 26.47 -38.51
N GLY A 52 -0.48 27.67 -38.47
CA GLY A 52 -0.01 28.29 -37.24
C GLY A 52 -1.12 28.91 -36.40
N HIS A 53 -0.98 28.76 -35.09
CA HIS A 53 -1.46 29.76 -34.13
C HIS A 53 -0.42 29.91 -33.02
N ARG A 54 0.11 31.13 -32.92
CA ARG A 54 1.08 31.55 -31.92
C ARG A 54 0.27 32.18 -30.79
N ALA A 55 0.13 31.46 -29.68
CA ALA A 55 -0.29 32.01 -28.40
C ALA A 55 0.60 31.38 -27.33
N GLY A 56 1.43 32.20 -26.70
CA GLY A 56 2.32 31.75 -25.63
C GLY A 56 1.56 31.59 -24.32
N HIS A 57 1.94 30.60 -23.53
CA HIS A 57 1.93 30.65 -22.06
C HIS A 57 2.71 29.45 -21.50
N GLY A 58 3.53 29.71 -20.48
CA GLY A 58 3.94 28.75 -19.46
C GLY A 58 5.05 27.77 -19.83
N GLY A 59 6.28 28.05 -19.39
CA GLY A 59 7.36 27.07 -19.35
C GLY A 59 7.00 25.90 -18.42
N GLY A 60 6.59 24.79 -19.00
CA GLY A 60 6.60 23.49 -18.36
C GLY A 60 7.91 22.80 -18.71
N SER A 61 8.78 22.59 -17.72
CA SER A 61 9.87 21.62 -17.84
C SER A 61 9.27 20.27 -18.19
N GLN A 62 9.40 19.90 -19.47
CA GLN A 62 9.10 18.58 -19.98
C GLN A 62 10.12 17.61 -19.36
N ASP A 63 9.74 16.96 -18.27
CA ASP A 63 10.38 15.72 -17.83
C ASP A 63 10.10 14.65 -18.90
N GLY A 64 10.96 14.58 -19.91
CA GLY A 64 10.85 13.67 -21.06
C GLY A 64 10.95 12.17 -20.74
N ALA A 65 10.90 11.80 -19.45
CA ALA A 65 10.97 10.41 -18.98
C ALA A 65 9.59 9.76 -18.77
N ARG A 66 8.50 10.55 -18.72
CA ARG A 66 7.14 10.05 -18.43
C ARG A 66 6.18 10.41 -19.56
N ARG A 67 5.54 9.40 -20.17
CA ARG A 67 4.37 9.61 -21.02
C ARG A 67 3.14 9.41 -20.14
N PRO A 68 2.35 10.46 -19.86
CA PRO A 68 1.07 10.26 -19.19
C PRO A 68 0.18 9.37 -20.06
N SER A 69 -0.65 8.57 -19.40
CA SER A 69 -1.64 7.72 -20.05
C SER A 69 -2.44 8.53 -21.07
N PRO A 70 -2.73 8.00 -22.28
CA PRO A 70 -3.43 8.75 -23.30
C PRO A 70 -4.74 9.35 -22.74
N SER A 71 -4.84 10.68 -22.77
CA SER A 71 -5.93 11.44 -22.15
C SER A 71 -6.33 12.60 -23.05
N HIS A 72 -7.61 12.96 -23.01
CA HIS A 72 -8.15 14.14 -23.65
C HIS A 72 -8.31 15.26 -22.62
N GLU A 73 -8.00 16.50 -23.03
CA GLU A 73 -8.09 17.69 -22.18
C GLU A 73 -8.99 18.76 -22.82
N GLY A 74 -9.54 19.66 -22.00
CA GLY A 74 -10.34 20.79 -22.46
C GLY A 74 -11.51 20.40 -23.38
N GLY A 75 -11.69 21.14 -24.47
CA GLY A 75 -12.82 20.90 -25.40
C GLY A 75 -12.84 19.52 -26.06
N GLU A 76 -11.68 18.88 -26.23
CA GLU A 76 -11.61 17.50 -26.74
C GLU A 76 -12.17 16.50 -25.73
N ALA A 77 -11.87 16.70 -24.45
CA ALA A 77 -12.40 15.86 -23.37
C ALA A 77 -13.93 15.90 -23.34
N GLU A 78 -14.52 17.09 -23.48
CA GLU A 78 -15.97 17.28 -23.55
C GLU A 78 -16.59 16.66 -24.81
N ALA A 79 -15.89 16.73 -25.95
CA ALA A 79 -16.34 16.09 -27.20
C ALA A 79 -16.31 14.56 -27.10
N VAL A 80 -15.26 14.01 -26.50
CA VAL A 80 -15.12 12.56 -26.24
C VAL A 80 -16.17 12.09 -25.25
N ALA A 81 -16.41 12.85 -24.18
CA ALA A 81 -17.43 12.53 -23.19
C ALA A 81 -18.83 12.42 -23.81
N ARG A 82 -19.17 13.35 -24.72
CA ARG A 82 -20.46 13.36 -25.45
C ARG A 82 -20.58 12.24 -26.48
N SER A 83 -19.50 11.93 -27.19
CA SER A 83 -19.52 10.91 -28.26
C SER A 83 -19.49 9.47 -27.72
N GLN A 84 -18.95 9.26 -26.52
CA GLN A 84 -18.75 7.93 -25.92
C GLN A 84 -19.67 7.67 -24.72
N ALA A 85 -20.96 7.98 -24.85
CA ALA A 85 -21.93 7.86 -23.75
C ALA A 85 -22.03 6.43 -23.17
N ASP A 86 -21.77 5.40 -23.97
CA ASP A 86 -21.84 3.99 -23.57
C ASP A 86 -20.64 3.49 -22.72
N ARG A 87 -19.70 4.39 -22.39
CA ARG A 87 -18.52 4.11 -21.57
C ARG A 87 -18.56 4.71 -20.16
N GLY A 88 -19.68 5.32 -19.75
CA GLY A 88 -19.82 5.91 -18.41
C GLY A 88 -19.14 7.27 -18.28
N ARG A 89 -19.08 8.05 -19.36
CA ARG A 89 -18.46 9.39 -19.38
C ARG A 89 -19.22 10.45 -18.57
N THR A 90 -20.47 10.16 -18.21
CA THR A 90 -21.33 11.03 -17.39
C THR A 90 -21.68 10.37 -16.05
N ALA A 91 -20.86 9.42 -15.59
CA ALA A 91 -21.13 8.69 -14.36
C ALA A 91 -20.85 9.58 -13.13
N SER A 92 -21.85 9.71 -12.26
CA SER A 92 -21.76 10.44 -10.98
C SER A 92 -21.21 9.58 -9.84
N GLY A 93 -21.08 8.27 -10.08
CA GLY A 93 -20.44 7.33 -9.18
C GLY A 93 -19.99 6.03 -9.88
N PRO A 94 -19.14 5.22 -9.23
CA PRO A 94 -18.57 4.01 -9.83
C PRO A 94 -19.58 2.95 -10.25
N THR A 95 -20.74 2.89 -9.57
CA THR A 95 -21.82 1.93 -9.87
C THR A 95 -22.55 2.22 -11.18
N GLU A 96 -22.42 3.45 -11.70
CA GLU A 96 -23.03 3.87 -12.96
C GLU A 96 -22.13 3.59 -14.17
N ILE A 97 -20.88 3.17 -13.94
CA ILE A 97 -19.92 2.85 -15.00
C ILE A 97 -20.30 1.49 -15.63
N PRO A 98 -20.59 1.43 -16.95
CA PRO A 98 -20.94 0.20 -17.63
C PRO A 98 -19.73 -0.71 -17.83
N ALA A 99 -19.96 -1.97 -18.19
CA ALA A 99 -18.91 -2.97 -18.39
C ALA A 99 -17.82 -2.54 -19.40
N LYS A 100 -18.20 -1.78 -20.45
CA LYS A 100 -17.22 -1.19 -21.40
C LYS A 100 -16.28 -0.20 -20.71
N GLY A 101 -16.81 0.66 -19.83
CA GLY A 101 -16.00 1.59 -19.06
C GLY A 101 -15.08 0.88 -18.06
N TRP A 102 -15.58 -0.18 -17.40
CA TRP A 102 -14.74 -1.01 -16.53
C TRP A 102 -13.63 -1.76 -17.30
N LYS A 103 -13.90 -2.19 -18.53
CA LYS A 103 -12.87 -2.74 -19.43
C LYS A 103 -11.80 -1.69 -19.73
N ASP A 104 -12.20 -0.46 -20.04
CA ASP A 104 -11.26 0.65 -20.29
C ASP A 104 -10.39 0.93 -19.05
N ILE A 105 -11.01 1.03 -17.86
CA ILE A 105 -10.32 1.24 -16.58
C ILE A 105 -9.30 0.13 -16.31
N ALA A 106 -9.69 -1.13 -16.50
CA ALA A 106 -8.82 -2.28 -16.25
C ALA A 106 -7.63 -2.31 -17.22
N LEU A 107 -7.86 -2.03 -18.51
CA LEU A 107 -6.81 -2.01 -19.53
C LEU A 107 -5.84 -0.84 -19.32
N ARG A 108 -6.33 0.36 -18.99
CA ARG A 108 -5.48 1.50 -18.66
C ARG A 108 -4.67 1.23 -17.39
N THR A 109 -5.31 0.74 -16.32
CA THR A 109 -4.61 0.34 -15.09
C THR A 109 -3.47 -0.65 -15.40
N TYR A 110 -3.73 -1.67 -16.23
CA TYR A 110 -2.72 -2.65 -16.61
C TYR A 110 -1.54 -2.03 -17.40
N HIS A 111 -1.82 -1.16 -18.37
CA HIS A 111 -0.77 -0.45 -19.11
C HIS A 111 0.03 0.49 -18.21
N ASP A 112 -0.65 1.23 -17.34
CA ASP A 112 -0.07 2.21 -16.44
C ASP A 112 0.87 1.58 -15.41
N ILE A 113 0.58 0.36 -14.94
CA ILE A 113 1.49 -0.38 -14.05
C ILE A 113 2.88 -0.52 -14.70
N GLY A 114 2.92 -0.84 -15.99
CA GLY A 114 4.16 -0.97 -16.76
C GLY A 114 4.78 0.37 -17.14
N GLU A 115 4.00 1.27 -17.74
CA GLU A 115 4.48 2.56 -18.25
C GLU A 115 4.95 3.49 -17.12
N ASN A 116 4.22 3.53 -16.00
CA ASN A 116 4.62 4.28 -14.82
C ASN A 116 5.72 3.57 -14.01
N ARG A 117 6.15 2.37 -14.40
CA ARG A 117 7.16 1.57 -13.66
C ARG A 117 6.76 1.37 -12.20
N LEU A 118 5.49 1.07 -11.94
CA LEU A 118 4.90 1.02 -10.59
C LEU A 118 5.67 0.09 -9.64
N SER A 119 6.20 -1.02 -10.18
CA SER A 119 7.10 -1.94 -9.49
C SER A 119 8.37 -1.28 -8.93
N LEU A 120 9.01 -0.39 -9.69
CA LEU A 120 10.22 0.32 -9.27
C LEU A 120 9.90 1.36 -8.19
N ILE A 121 8.76 2.05 -8.33
CA ILE A 121 8.30 3.01 -7.31
C ILE A 121 7.97 2.28 -6.01
N ALA A 122 7.26 1.16 -6.08
CA ALA A 122 6.98 0.33 -4.92
C ALA A 122 8.26 -0.17 -4.24
N ALA A 123 9.31 -0.49 -5.02
CA ALA A 123 10.61 -0.86 -4.48
C ALA A 123 11.28 0.32 -3.74
N GLY A 124 11.22 1.53 -4.29
CA GLY A 124 11.68 2.75 -3.61
C GLY A 124 10.93 3.00 -2.29
N VAL A 125 9.60 2.95 -2.32
CA VAL A 125 8.76 3.07 -1.11
C VAL A 125 9.09 2.00 -0.09
N THR A 126 9.33 0.77 -0.53
CA THR A 126 9.73 -0.35 0.35
C THR A 126 11.05 -0.06 1.05
N PHE A 127 12.06 0.40 0.33
CA PHE A 127 13.35 0.78 0.90
C PHE A 127 13.19 1.85 2.00
N PHE A 128 12.46 2.92 1.73
CA PHE A 128 12.25 3.98 2.72
C PHE A 128 11.33 3.55 3.87
N THR A 129 10.36 2.66 3.62
CA THR A 129 9.53 2.06 4.67
C THR A 129 10.40 1.24 5.62
N LEU A 130 11.33 0.43 5.09
CA LEU A 130 12.26 -0.36 5.90
C LEU A 130 13.16 0.53 6.77
N LEU A 131 13.68 1.64 6.22
CA LEU A 131 14.43 2.61 7.01
C LEU A 131 13.58 3.26 8.12
N ALA A 132 12.30 3.51 7.85
CA ALA A 132 11.35 4.09 8.80
C ALA A 132 10.93 3.11 9.91
N ILE A 133 11.17 1.80 9.78
CA ILE A 133 10.83 0.82 10.83
C ILE A 133 11.64 1.07 12.10
N PHE A 134 12.94 1.35 12.02
CA PHE A 134 13.77 1.58 13.21
C PHE A 134 13.23 2.74 14.08
N PRO A 135 13.01 3.95 13.55
CA PRO A 135 12.41 5.01 14.35
C PRO A 135 10.94 4.72 14.72
N ALA A 136 10.17 4.00 13.89
CA ALA A 136 8.82 3.58 14.28
C ALA A 136 8.84 2.65 15.52
N VAL A 137 9.74 1.66 15.56
CA VAL A 137 9.92 0.77 16.71
C VAL A 137 10.37 1.57 17.94
N ALA A 138 11.31 2.51 17.78
CA ALA A 138 11.72 3.39 18.88
C ALA A 138 10.53 4.21 19.43
N ALA A 139 9.65 4.73 18.56
CA ALA A 139 8.44 5.42 18.96
C ALA A 139 7.47 4.49 19.70
N LEU A 140 7.25 3.26 19.23
CA LEU A 140 6.38 2.28 19.87
C LEU A 140 6.87 1.90 21.27
N VAL A 141 8.17 1.61 21.41
CA VAL A 141 8.80 1.29 22.71
C VAL A 141 8.68 2.47 23.66
N SER A 142 8.92 3.68 23.17
CA SER A 142 8.81 4.90 23.98
C SER A 142 7.36 5.16 24.43
N CYS A 143 6.37 4.92 23.56
CA CYS A 143 4.96 4.97 23.93
C CYS A 143 4.59 3.91 24.97
N TYR A 144 5.16 2.71 24.89
CA TYR A 144 4.95 1.67 25.89
C TYR A 144 5.52 2.06 27.27
N GLY A 145 6.70 2.70 27.28
CA GLY A 145 7.32 3.25 28.49
C GLY A 145 6.55 4.39 29.16
N LEU A 146 5.52 4.96 28.53
CA LEU A 146 4.61 5.91 29.18
C LEU A 146 3.63 5.23 30.16
N ILE A 147 3.35 3.95 29.93
CA ILE A 147 2.29 3.21 30.64
C ILE A 147 2.89 2.11 31.53
N ALA A 148 4.04 1.54 31.14
CA ALA A 148 4.71 0.46 31.85
C ALA A 148 5.98 0.93 32.58
N ASP A 149 6.13 0.53 33.84
CA ASP A 149 7.35 0.75 34.61
C ASP A 149 8.53 -0.02 34.00
N ALA A 150 9.73 0.55 34.07
CA ALA A 150 10.92 -0.03 33.44
C ALA A 150 11.28 -1.44 33.94
N SER A 151 10.89 -1.83 35.16
CA SER A 151 11.00 -3.21 35.64
C SER A 151 10.14 -4.17 34.82
N THR A 152 8.88 -3.81 34.54
CA THR A 152 7.94 -4.59 33.73
C THR A 152 8.44 -4.76 32.30
N ILE A 153 9.04 -3.70 31.73
CA ILE A 153 9.62 -3.75 30.37
C ILE A 153 10.83 -4.69 30.32
N ASN A 154 11.70 -4.64 31.33
CA ASN A 154 12.88 -5.51 31.41
C ASN A 154 12.49 -6.98 31.63
N ASP A 155 11.49 -7.26 32.48
CA ASP A 155 10.98 -8.62 32.71
C ASP A 155 10.37 -9.22 31.43
N GLN A 156 9.64 -8.41 30.66
CA GLN A 156 9.09 -8.83 29.36
C GLN A 156 10.18 -8.98 28.29
N LEU A 157 11.17 -8.10 28.22
CA LEU A 157 12.32 -8.26 27.32
C LEU A 157 13.09 -9.55 27.62
N ALA A 158 13.29 -9.88 28.90
CA ALA A 158 13.90 -11.13 29.33
C ALA A 158 13.07 -12.35 28.89
N SER A 159 11.73 -12.26 28.96
CA SER A 159 10.84 -13.33 28.45
C SER A 159 10.90 -13.51 26.93
N LEU A 160 11.36 -12.50 26.19
CA LEU A 160 11.49 -12.51 24.73
C LEU A 160 12.90 -12.87 24.23
N GLN A 161 13.88 -13.10 25.13
CA GLN A 161 15.28 -13.43 24.78
C GLN A 161 15.44 -14.73 23.97
N GLY A 162 14.41 -15.58 23.89
CA GLY A 162 14.38 -16.77 23.03
C GLY A 162 13.56 -16.64 21.74
N ILE A 163 12.89 -15.49 21.54
CA ILE A 163 11.95 -15.28 20.43
C ILE A 163 12.48 -14.19 19.48
N LEU A 164 13.09 -13.14 20.02
CA LEU A 164 13.62 -12.02 19.25
C LEU A 164 15.12 -12.19 18.97
N PRO A 165 15.61 -11.78 17.78
CA PRO A 165 17.04 -11.70 17.51
C PRO A 165 17.76 -10.78 18.52
N GLN A 166 18.97 -11.15 18.91
CA GLN A 166 19.75 -10.43 19.92
C GLN A 166 19.90 -8.93 19.60
N GLY A 167 20.12 -8.56 18.34
CA GLY A 167 20.22 -7.15 17.93
C GLY A 167 18.93 -6.34 18.11
N ALA A 168 17.74 -6.97 18.02
CA ALA A 168 16.49 -6.28 18.32
C ALA A 168 16.34 -6.01 19.82
N LEU A 169 16.77 -6.97 20.65
CA LEU A 169 16.76 -6.83 22.11
C LEU A 169 17.76 -5.77 22.59
N GLU A 170 18.93 -5.67 21.95
CA GLU A 170 19.92 -4.62 22.23
C GLU A 170 19.38 -3.23 21.91
N ILE A 171 18.74 -3.04 20.75
CA ILE A 171 18.15 -1.74 20.37
C ILE A 171 17.08 -1.31 21.38
N VAL A 172 16.19 -2.23 21.78
CA VAL A 172 15.13 -1.93 22.74
C VAL A 172 15.72 -1.71 24.14
N GLY A 173 16.66 -2.54 24.57
CA GLY A 173 17.34 -2.43 25.87
C GLY A 173 18.12 -1.12 26.02
N ASP A 174 18.86 -0.70 24.99
CA ASP A 174 19.55 0.59 24.96
C ASP A 174 18.57 1.76 25.05
N GLN A 175 17.39 1.64 24.44
CA GLN A 175 16.36 2.65 24.53
C GLN A 175 15.76 2.73 25.94
N VAL A 176 15.46 1.60 26.57
CA VAL A 176 14.96 1.54 27.95
C VAL A 176 16.01 2.08 28.94
N LYS A 177 17.29 1.77 28.73
CA LYS A 177 18.39 2.30 29.54
C LYS A 177 18.49 3.82 29.43
N ARG A 178 18.38 4.38 28.22
CA ARG A 178 18.33 5.83 27.99
C ARG A 178 17.13 6.50 28.70
N LEU A 179 16.00 5.81 28.82
CA LEU A 179 14.83 6.31 29.56
C LEU A 179 15.04 6.33 31.08
N ASN A 180 15.80 5.38 31.63
CA ASN A 180 16.06 5.27 33.07
C ASN A 180 17.19 6.20 33.59
N GLU A 181 18.17 6.54 32.75
CA GLU A 181 19.33 7.36 33.17
C GLU A 181 19.01 8.86 33.31
N GLN A 182 17.83 9.34 32.89
CA GLN A 182 17.43 10.75 32.95
C GLN A 182 16.33 11.01 34.00
N GLY A 183 16.73 11.44 35.20
CA GLY A 183 15.88 11.55 36.40
C GLY A 183 14.58 12.39 36.36
N ASN A 184 13.81 12.24 37.45
CA ASN A 184 12.35 12.41 37.67
C ASN A 184 11.60 13.69 37.24
N THR A 185 12.23 14.73 36.67
CA THR A 185 11.49 15.91 36.13
C THR A 185 11.77 16.15 34.65
N THR A 186 12.93 15.71 34.17
CA THR A 186 13.32 15.65 32.76
C THR A 186 12.68 14.49 31.99
N LEU A 187 12.22 13.46 32.71
CA LEU A 187 11.67 12.21 32.17
C LEU A 187 10.47 12.42 31.23
N GLY A 188 9.54 13.31 31.58
CA GLY A 188 8.37 13.60 30.73
C GLY A 188 8.74 14.37 29.46
N PHE A 189 9.58 15.40 29.58
CA PHE A 189 9.99 16.22 28.43
C PHE A 189 10.93 15.49 27.47
N SER A 190 11.92 14.74 27.98
CA SER A 190 12.86 13.98 27.14
C SER A 190 12.18 12.80 26.44
N LEU A 191 11.23 12.15 27.09
CA LEU A 191 10.41 11.09 26.48
C LEU A 191 9.50 11.64 25.38
N ILE A 192 8.77 12.73 25.63
CA ILE A 192 7.95 13.39 24.61
C ILE A 192 8.82 13.83 23.42
N LEU A 193 10.00 14.41 23.69
CA LEU A 193 10.95 14.80 22.65
C LEU A 193 11.48 13.60 21.88
N GLY A 194 11.80 12.49 22.55
CA GLY A 194 12.25 11.24 21.93
C GLY A 194 11.18 10.60 21.03
N ILE A 195 9.92 10.58 21.49
CA ILE A 195 8.78 10.16 20.67
C ILE A 195 8.63 11.09 19.47
N ALA A 196 8.66 12.41 19.68
CA ALA A 196 8.53 13.38 18.59
C ALA A 196 9.63 13.22 17.53
N LEU A 197 10.90 13.05 17.94
CA LEU A 197 12.03 12.80 17.04
C LEU A 197 11.90 11.47 16.30
N SER A 198 11.42 10.42 16.97
CA SER A 198 11.21 9.11 16.37
C SER A 198 10.08 9.14 15.35
N VAL A 199 8.93 9.74 15.69
CA VAL A 199 7.81 9.94 14.77
C VAL A 199 8.22 10.82 13.59
N TRP A 200 8.98 11.89 13.84
CA TRP A 200 9.53 12.73 12.78
C TRP A 200 10.44 11.95 11.83
N SER A 201 11.27 11.06 12.37
CA SER A 201 12.17 10.23 11.56
C SER A 201 11.41 9.17 10.75
N ALA A 202 10.40 8.53 11.34
CA ALA A 202 9.53 7.57 10.66
C ALA A 202 8.69 8.20 9.54
N ASN A 203 8.38 9.51 9.67
CA ASN A 203 7.60 10.27 8.70
C ASN A 203 8.17 10.25 7.26
N GLY A 204 9.49 10.03 7.12
CA GLY A 204 10.12 9.87 5.80
C GLY A 204 9.46 8.77 4.97
N GLY A 205 9.14 7.63 5.57
CA GLY A 205 8.48 6.51 4.86
C GLY A 205 7.10 6.88 4.31
N VAL A 206 6.28 7.58 5.11
CA VAL A 206 4.95 8.05 4.69
C VAL A 206 5.03 9.06 3.57
N LYS A 207 6.01 9.97 3.59
CA LYS A 207 6.22 10.92 2.48
C LYS A 207 6.53 10.23 1.16
N HIS A 208 7.32 9.15 1.18
CA HIS A 208 7.56 8.37 -0.03
C HIS A 208 6.32 7.64 -0.54
N VAL A 209 5.42 7.20 0.36
CA VAL A 209 4.09 6.71 -0.04
C VAL A 209 3.30 7.84 -0.71
N PHE A 210 3.31 9.06 -0.16
CA PHE A 210 2.63 10.20 -0.77
C PHE A 210 3.20 10.55 -2.15
N ASP A 211 4.52 10.52 -2.31
CA ASP A 211 5.18 10.74 -3.60
C ASP A 211 4.76 9.68 -4.62
N ALA A 212 4.68 8.41 -4.21
CA ALA A 212 4.21 7.32 -5.06
C ALA A 212 2.74 7.49 -5.46
N LEU A 213 1.89 7.95 -4.54
CA LEU A 213 0.49 8.24 -4.82
C LEU A 213 0.34 9.47 -5.73
N ASN A 214 1.08 10.55 -5.49
CA ASN A 214 1.15 11.70 -6.38
C ASN A 214 1.49 11.25 -7.80
N LEU A 215 2.46 10.34 -7.93
CA LEU A 215 2.83 9.78 -9.20
C LEU A 215 1.66 9.02 -9.84
N VAL A 216 1.01 8.10 -9.13
CA VAL A 216 -0.19 7.36 -9.61
C VAL A 216 -1.27 8.30 -10.13
N TYR A 217 -1.55 9.40 -9.42
CA TYR A 217 -2.58 10.38 -9.81
C TYR A 217 -2.09 11.41 -10.85
N ASN A 218 -0.88 11.26 -11.41
CA ASN A 218 -0.26 12.24 -12.31
C ASN A 218 -0.18 13.66 -11.71
N GLU A 219 0.02 13.74 -10.40
CA GLU A 219 0.14 14.97 -9.65
C GLU A 219 1.59 15.29 -9.25
N ARG A 220 1.85 16.57 -9.05
CA ARG A 220 3.07 17.06 -8.39
C ARG A 220 2.71 17.55 -7.00
N GLU A 221 3.64 17.42 -6.07
CA GLU A 221 3.43 17.93 -4.70
C GLU A 221 3.38 19.46 -4.70
N LYS A 222 2.20 20.02 -4.45
CA LYS A 222 1.93 21.48 -4.41
C LYS A 222 1.85 22.00 -2.97
N ARG A 223 1.74 21.14 -1.95
CA ARG A 223 1.64 21.55 -0.55
C ARG A 223 2.95 22.18 -0.11
N ASN A 224 2.86 23.24 0.67
CA ASN A 224 4.04 23.82 1.30
C ASN A 224 4.64 22.84 2.31
N PHE A 225 5.90 23.07 2.70
CA PHE A 225 6.64 22.21 3.61
C PHE A 225 5.88 21.95 4.93
N ILE A 226 5.19 22.95 5.48
CA ILE A 226 4.48 22.84 6.76
C ILE A 226 3.26 21.92 6.63
N VAL A 227 2.40 22.14 5.63
CA VAL A 227 1.19 21.35 5.40
C VAL A 227 1.53 19.91 5.07
N LEU A 228 2.54 19.68 4.21
CA LEU A 228 3.01 18.33 3.89
C LEU A 228 3.50 17.60 5.15
N ASN A 229 4.31 18.26 5.99
CA ASN A 229 4.80 17.66 7.23
C ASN A 229 3.66 17.37 8.21
N LEU A 230 2.70 18.29 8.38
CA LEU A 230 1.59 18.09 9.31
C LEU A 230 0.71 16.90 8.89
N VAL A 231 0.37 16.80 7.60
CA VAL A 231 -0.43 15.69 7.07
C VAL A 231 0.35 14.38 7.16
N SER A 232 1.61 14.34 6.72
CA SER A 232 2.43 13.13 6.77
C SER A 232 2.70 12.66 8.21
N LEU A 233 2.92 13.57 9.16
CA LEU A 233 3.03 13.25 10.59
C LEU A 233 1.72 12.70 11.15
N ALA A 234 0.57 13.27 10.77
CA ALA A 234 -0.73 12.75 11.19
C ALA A 234 -0.95 11.32 10.70
N PHE A 235 -0.56 11.01 9.45
CA PHE A 235 -0.60 9.64 8.93
C PHE A 235 0.40 8.71 9.64
N THR A 236 1.60 9.20 9.96
CA THR A 236 2.61 8.43 10.69
C THR A 236 2.13 8.08 12.09
N ALA A 237 1.63 9.07 12.84
CA ALA A 237 1.06 8.88 14.17
C ALA A 237 -0.19 8.00 14.12
N GLY A 238 -1.06 8.17 13.12
CA GLY A 238 -2.23 7.32 12.89
C GLY A 238 -1.86 5.87 12.59
N ALA A 239 -0.82 5.63 11.79
CA ALA A 239 -0.31 4.29 11.49
C ALA A 239 0.30 3.62 12.74
N LEU A 240 1.05 4.37 13.55
CA LEU A 240 1.58 3.88 14.83
C LEU A 240 0.45 3.56 15.82
N LEU A 241 -0.54 4.44 15.94
CA LEU A 241 -1.72 4.20 16.78
C LEU A 241 -2.49 2.96 16.31
N PHE A 242 -2.72 2.84 15.00
CA PHE A 242 -3.34 1.65 14.42
C PHE A 242 -2.55 0.39 14.75
N LEU A 243 -1.23 0.41 14.62
CA LEU A 243 -0.37 -0.73 14.94
C LEU A 243 -0.46 -1.11 16.43
N ILE A 244 -0.43 -0.13 17.35
CA ILE A 244 -0.62 -0.37 18.79
C ILE A 244 -1.98 -1.04 19.03
N LEU A 245 -3.07 -0.44 18.53
CA LEU A 245 -4.42 -0.97 18.70
C LEU A 245 -4.58 -2.36 18.09
N ALA A 246 -3.97 -2.61 16.93
CA ALA A 246 -4.01 -3.91 16.26
C ALA A 246 -3.28 -4.99 17.08
N LEU A 247 -2.07 -4.69 17.57
CA LEU A 247 -1.32 -5.62 18.42
C LEU A 247 -2.06 -5.88 19.74
N SER A 248 -2.61 -4.84 20.38
CA SER A 248 -3.44 -5.00 21.58
C SER A 248 -4.69 -5.85 21.33
N ALA A 249 -5.38 -5.64 20.22
CA ALA A 249 -6.56 -6.44 19.85
C ALA A 249 -6.22 -7.91 19.54
N ILE A 250 -5.02 -8.18 19.02
CA ILE A 250 -4.56 -9.54 18.71
C ILE A 250 -4.10 -10.26 19.98
N VAL A 251 -3.32 -9.60 20.84
CA VAL A 251 -2.59 -10.21 21.96
C VAL A 251 -3.34 -10.04 23.29
N VAL A 252 -3.78 -8.83 23.62
CA VAL A 252 -4.30 -8.48 24.95
C VAL A 252 -5.78 -8.83 25.07
N LEU A 253 -6.57 -8.55 24.03
CA LEU A 253 -8.02 -8.75 24.06
C LEU A 253 -8.42 -10.21 24.40
N PRO A 254 -7.81 -11.26 23.82
CA PRO A 254 -8.14 -12.64 24.21
C PRO A 254 -7.83 -12.96 25.67
N VAL A 255 -6.74 -12.40 26.21
CA VAL A 255 -6.32 -12.60 27.60
C VAL A 255 -7.28 -11.91 28.57
N VAL A 256 -7.72 -10.69 28.26
CA VAL A 256 -8.69 -9.99 29.10
C VAL A 256 -10.05 -10.71 29.10
N LEU A 257 -10.51 -11.16 27.93
CA LEU A 257 -11.78 -11.90 27.82
C LEU A 257 -11.76 -13.22 28.61
N SER A 258 -10.61 -13.89 28.70
CA SER A 258 -10.48 -15.10 29.53
C SER A 258 -10.52 -14.80 31.03
N TYR A 259 -9.89 -13.72 31.50
CA TYR A 259 -9.95 -13.30 32.92
C TYR A 259 -11.34 -12.86 33.38
N VAL A 260 -12.14 -12.25 32.48
CA VAL A 260 -13.51 -11.80 32.79
C VAL A 260 -14.53 -12.97 32.74
N GLY A 261 -14.07 -14.20 32.49
CA GLY A 261 -14.93 -15.39 32.45
C GLY A 261 -15.74 -15.53 31.15
N LEU A 262 -15.47 -14.71 30.13
CA LEU A 262 -16.13 -14.73 28.82
C LEU A 262 -15.34 -15.53 27.77
N GLY A 263 -14.24 -16.19 28.16
CA GLY A 263 -13.28 -16.81 27.23
C GLY A 263 -13.86 -17.92 26.36
N THR A 264 -14.79 -18.74 26.87
CA THR A 264 -15.43 -19.84 26.11
C THR A 264 -16.77 -19.44 25.50
N ASP A 265 -17.55 -18.60 26.18
CA ASP A 265 -18.92 -18.26 25.76
C ASP A 265 -18.98 -17.09 24.76
N ALA A 266 -17.91 -16.29 24.67
CA ALA A 266 -17.82 -15.13 23.78
C ALA A 266 -16.83 -15.31 22.62
N TRP A 267 -16.73 -16.53 22.07
CA TRP A 267 -15.90 -16.83 20.89
C TRP A 267 -16.15 -15.88 19.70
N TRP A 268 -17.38 -15.39 19.56
CA TRP A 268 -17.79 -14.42 18.54
C TRP A 268 -17.13 -13.04 18.73
N LEU A 269 -16.83 -12.60 19.96
CA LEU A 269 -16.06 -11.37 20.22
C LEU A 269 -14.62 -11.53 19.72
N THR A 270 -14.02 -12.70 19.94
CA THR A 270 -12.68 -13.02 19.42
C THR A 270 -12.69 -13.11 17.89
N LEU A 271 -13.81 -13.49 17.26
CA LEU A 271 -13.94 -13.49 15.81
C LEU A 271 -14.12 -12.06 15.26
N LEU A 272 -14.88 -11.20 15.94
CA LEU A 272 -15.18 -9.82 15.53
C LEU A 272 -13.93 -8.93 15.39
N ARG A 273 -12.82 -9.30 16.02
CA ARG A 273 -11.52 -8.63 15.88
C ARG A 273 -11.08 -8.53 14.41
N TRP A 274 -11.27 -9.58 13.62
CA TRP A 274 -10.79 -9.62 12.23
C TRP A 274 -11.58 -8.67 11.32
N PRO A 275 -12.94 -8.69 11.32
CA PRO A 275 -13.72 -7.65 10.66
C PRO A 275 -13.39 -6.23 11.13
N THR A 276 -13.19 -6.03 12.44
CA THR A 276 -12.85 -4.71 13.00
C THR A 276 -11.53 -4.18 12.45
N LEU A 277 -10.49 -5.03 12.41
CA LEU A 277 -9.19 -4.68 11.83
C LEU A 277 -9.30 -4.45 10.33
N LEU A 278 -10.09 -5.26 9.62
CA LEU A 278 -10.32 -5.07 8.19
C LEU A 278 -11.00 -3.71 7.90
N VAL A 279 -12.01 -3.33 8.68
CA VAL A 279 -12.67 -2.02 8.58
C VAL A 279 -11.68 -0.89 8.88
N ALA A 280 -10.83 -1.04 9.89
CA ALA A 280 -9.80 -0.06 10.20
C ALA A 280 -8.77 0.09 9.07
N VAL A 281 -8.36 -1.02 8.44
CA VAL A 281 -7.47 -0.99 7.25
C VAL A 281 -8.17 -0.31 6.07
N LEU A 282 -9.43 -0.64 5.80
CA LEU A 282 -10.22 0.01 4.73
C LEU A 282 -10.36 1.52 4.96
N LEU A 283 -10.59 1.93 6.21
CA LEU A 283 -10.63 3.34 6.59
C LEU A 283 -9.26 3.99 6.39
N GLY A 284 -8.18 3.34 6.81
CA GLY A 284 -6.81 3.81 6.61
C GLY A 284 -6.45 4.01 5.14
N LEU A 285 -6.81 3.04 4.28
CA LEU A 285 -6.63 3.13 2.83
C LEU A 285 -7.49 4.25 2.23
N ALA A 286 -8.74 4.39 2.66
CA ALA A 286 -9.63 5.45 2.18
C ALA A 286 -9.08 6.84 2.55
N LEU A 287 -8.57 7.01 3.77
CA LEU A 287 -7.90 8.24 4.20
C LEU A 287 -6.63 8.47 3.36
N LEU A 288 -5.80 7.44 3.19
CA LEU A 288 -4.54 7.52 2.45
C LEU A 288 -4.75 7.94 1.00
N TYR A 289 -5.72 7.36 0.31
CA TYR A 289 -6.04 7.70 -1.07
C TYR A 289 -6.71 9.06 -1.23
N ARG A 290 -7.41 9.53 -0.20
CA ARG A 290 -8.08 10.85 -0.22
C ARG A 290 -7.14 12.01 0.11
N TYR A 291 -6.23 11.83 1.07
CA TYR A 291 -5.38 12.90 1.61
C TYR A 291 -3.89 12.74 1.30
N GLY A 292 -3.47 11.55 0.85
CA GLY A 292 -2.10 11.28 0.41
C GLY A 292 -1.72 12.09 -0.83
N PRO A 293 -2.47 12.02 -1.95
CA PRO A 293 -2.21 12.81 -3.14
C PRO A 293 -2.41 14.32 -2.93
N SER A 294 -1.62 15.14 -3.62
CA SER A 294 -1.62 16.60 -3.59
C SER A 294 -2.58 17.21 -4.60
N ARG A 295 -3.88 16.95 -4.39
CA ARG A 295 -4.99 17.41 -5.24
C ARG A 295 -6.22 17.76 -4.41
N ASP A 296 -7.22 18.35 -5.06
CA ASP A 296 -8.51 18.58 -4.42
C ASP A 296 -9.18 17.24 -4.08
N ALA A 297 -9.78 17.17 -2.89
CA ALA A 297 -10.15 15.90 -2.30
C ALA A 297 -11.28 15.22 -3.10
N PRO A 298 -11.12 13.95 -3.50
CA PRO A 298 -12.19 13.18 -4.13
C PRO A 298 -13.34 12.93 -3.15
N ARG A 299 -14.56 12.77 -3.66
CA ARG A 299 -15.69 12.27 -2.87
C ARG A 299 -15.40 10.83 -2.42
N TRP A 300 -15.86 10.46 -1.22
CA TRP A 300 -15.62 9.13 -0.64
C TRP A 300 -15.97 7.94 -1.57
N ARG A 301 -17.02 8.11 -2.38
CA ARG A 301 -17.46 7.09 -3.34
C ARG A 301 -16.42 6.75 -4.42
N TRP A 302 -15.53 7.67 -4.78
CA TRP A 302 -14.51 7.46 -5.81
C TRP A 302 -13.22 6.83 -5.27
N VAL A 303 -13.08 6.78 -3.95
CA VAL A 303 -11.88 6.26 -3.27
C VAL A 303 -12.09 4.84 -2.72
N THR A 304 -13.33 4.54 -2.34
CA THR A 304 -13.68 3.28 -1.67
C THR A 304 -13.50 2.01 -2.53
N PRO A 305 -13.79 1.98 -3.85
CA PRO A 305 -13.65 0.76 -4.63
C PRO A 305 -12.20 0.28 -4.76
N GLY A 306 -11.24 1.19 -4.99
CA GLY A 306 -9.82 0.86 -5.02
C GLY A 306 -9.29 0.43 -3.66
N GLY A 307 -9.81 1.00 -2.56
CA GLY A 307 -9.50 0.55 -1.20
C GLY A 307 -9.99 -0.88 -0.92
N ALA A 308 -11.21 -1.20 -1.36
CA ALA A 308 -11.76 -2.54 -1.26
C ALA A 308 -10.97 -3.55 -2.11
N LEU A 309 -10.61 -3.18 -3.35
CA LEU A 309 -9.76 -3.99 -4.22
C LEU A 309 -8.40 -4.25 -3.57
N ALA A 310 -7.75 -3.22 -3.05
CA ALA A 310 -6.47 -3.36 -2.36
C ALA A 310 -6.58 -4.29 -1.15
N ALA A 311 -7.63 -4.18 -0.34
CA ALA A 311 -7.85 -5.08 0.80
C ALA A 311 -8.03 -6.55 0.36
N VAL A 312 -8.84 -6.81 -0.67
CA VAL A 312 -9.03 -8.16 -1.21
C VAL A 312 -7.72 -8.73 -1.76
N LEU A 313 -7.00 -7.95 -2.58
CA LEU A 313 -5.70 -8.36 -3.11
C LEU A 313 -4.68 -8.60 -1.99
N TRP A 314 -4.71 -7.81 -0.93
CA TRP A 314 -3.83 -7.97 0.22
C TRP A 314 -4.10 -9.27 0.99
N ILE A 315 -5.37 -9.64 1.18
CA ILE A 315 -5.74 -10.93 1.79
C ILE A 315 -5.28 -12.09 0.90
N VAL A 316 -5.56 -12.03 -0.40
CA VAL A 316 -5.13 -13.06 -1.37
C VAL A 316 -3.61 -13.18 -1.38
N ALA A 317 -2.88 -12.06 -1.44
CA ALA A 317 -1.44 -12.05 -1.40
C ALA A 317 -0.90 -12.59 -0.07
N SER A 318 -1.55 -12.32 1.06
CA SER A 318 -1.16 -12.87 2.38
C SER A 318 -1.26 -14.40 2.39
N LEU A 319 -2.35 -14.95 1.85
CA LEU A 319 -2.56 -16.40 1.75
C LEU A 319 -1.52 -17.04 0.83
N LEU A 320 -1.28 -16.44 -0.34
CA LEU A 320 -0.29 -16.91 -1.31
C LEU A 320 1.13 -16.83 -0.76
N PHE A 321 1.47 -15.74 -0.07
CA PHE A 321 2.78 -15.54 0.52
C PHE A 321 3.02 -16.50 1.69
N SER A 322 2.01 -16.72 2.53
CA SER A 322 2.07 -17.73 3.60
C SER A 322 2.31 -19.13 3.03
N TRP A 323 1.57 -19.49 1.98
CA TRP A 323 1.75 -20.75 1.28
C TRP A 323 3.16 -20.87 0.66
N TYR A 324 3.66 -19.80 0.02
CA TYR A 324 5.00 -19.73 -0.55
C TYR A 324 6.08 -19.98 0.51
N VAL A 325 6.04 -19.26 1.63
CA VAL A 325 7.03 -19.41 2.71
C VAL A 325 6.99 -20.82 3.32
N ALA A 326 5.80 -21.42 3.46
CA ALA A 326 5.66 -22.77 3.99
C ALA A 326 6.27 -23.85 3.07
N HIS A 327 6.14 -23.70 1.75
CA HIS A 327 6.59 -24.71 0.78
C HIS A 327 8.04 -24.51 0.34
N PHE A 328 8.50 -23.26 0.27
CA PHE A 328 9.88 -22.91 -0.10
C PHE A 328 10.78 -22.67 1.12
N GLY A 329 10.34 -23.06 2.32
CA GLY A 329 11.06 -22.91 3.60
C GLY A 329 12.46 -23.56 3.66
N SER A 330 12.85 -24.35 2.65
CA SER A 330 14.23 -24.78 2.44
C SER A 330 15.19 -23.61 2.14
N TYR A 331 14.71 -22.47 1.62
CA TYR A 331 15.52 -21.24 1.48
C TYR A 331 16.10 -20.76 2.81
N ASN A 332 15.37 -20.96 3.92
CA ASN A 332 15.82 -20.61 5.26
C ASN A 332 17.01 -21.47 5.72
N LYS A 333 17.19 -22.68 5.16
CA LYS A 333 18.33 -23.56 5.45
C LYS A 333 19.62 -23.09 4.76
N THR A 334 19.52 -22.48 3.58
CA THR A 334 20.67 -22.01 2.81
C THR A 334 21.06 -20.57 3.15
N TYR A 335 20.07 -19.70 3.39
CA TYR A 335 20.28 -18.27 3.61
C TYR A 335 20.02 -17.80 5.05
N GLY A 336 19.51 -18.65 5.94
CA GLY A 336 19.29 -18.32 7.35
C GLY A 336 18.53 -17.00 7.55
N SER A 337 19.05 -16.15 8.43
CA SER A 337 18.49 -14.81 8.73
C SER A 337 18.38 -13.89 7.51
N LEU A 338 19.25 -14.04 6.50
CA LEU A 338 19.18 -13.26 5.26
C LEU A 338 17.92 -13.61 4.46
N GLY A 339 17.50 -14.88 4.48
CA GLY A 339 16.25 -15.33 3.84
C GLY A 339 15.02 -14.68 4.47
N ALA A 340 15.00 -14.55 5.80
CA ALA A 340 13.92 -13.86 6.52
C ALA A 340 13.86 -12.37 6.15
N ALA A 341 15.01 -11.69 6.07
CA ALA A 341 15.07 -10.28 5.65
C ALA A 341 14.55 -10.11 4.20
N ILE A 342 15.00 -10.93 3.26
CA ILE A 342 14.54 -10.90 1.86
C ILE A 342 13.03 -11.13 1.79
N GLY A 343 12.52 -12.14 2.49
CA GLY A 343 11.07 -12.42 2.54
C GLY A 343 10.28 -11.22 3.06
N PHE A 344 10.74 -10.57 4.13
CA PHE A 344 10.10 -9.38 4.67
C PHE A 344 10.13 -8.19 3.70
N MET A 345 11.26 -7.96 3.02
CA MET A 345 11.36 -6.94 1.97
C MET A 345 10.38 -7.21 0.82
N THR A 346 10.30 -8.47 0.37
CA THR A 346 9.34 -8.89 -0.67
C THR A 346 7.91 -8.68 -0.21
N TRP A 347 7.59 -8.97 1.05
CA TRP A 347 6.26 -8.77 1.60
C TRP A 347 5.84 -7.30 1.63
N ILE A 348 6.72 -6.40 2.06
CA ILE A 348 6.46 -4.95 2.03
C ILE A 348 6.32 -4.46 0.59
N TRP A 349 7.16 -4.95 -0.32
CA TRP A 349 7.08 -4.60 -1.74
C TRP A 349 5.76 -5.03 -2.38
N LEU A 350 5.31 -6.27 -2.13
CA LEU A 350 4.01 -6.76 -2.57
C LEU A 350 2.86 -5.94 -1.97
N SER A 351 2.91 -5.66 -0.67
CA SER A 351 1.90 -4.84 0.01
C SER A 351 1.82 -3.44 -0.59
N THR A 352 2.98 -2.82 -0.85
CA THR A 352 3.06 -1.50 -1.49
C THR A 352 2.49 -1.53 -2.91
N MET A 353 2.84 -2.54 -3.70
CA MET A 353 2.28 -2.74 -5.04
C MET A 353 0.75 -2.81 -5.01
N ILE A 354 0.18 -3.57 -4.08
CA ILE A 354 -1.27 -3.70 -3.93
C ILE A 354 -1.93 -2.36 -3.59
N VAL A 355 -1.32 -1.59 -2.68
CA VAL A 355 -1.80 -0.24 -2.33
C VAL A 355 -1.73 0.70 -3.54
N LEU A 356 -0.67 0.64 -4.34
CA LEU A 356 -0.55 1.49 -5.54
C LEU A 356 -1.51 1.05 -6.65
N ILE A 357 -1.77 -0.25 -6.81
CA ILE A 357 -2.78 -0.77 -7.76
C ILE A 357 -4.18 -0.29 -7.36
N GLY A 358 -4.53 -0.35 -6.08
CA GLY A 358 -5.81 0.18 -5.59
C GLY A 358 -5.95 1.69 -5.85
N ALA A 359 -4.86 2.45 -5.66
CA ALA A 359 -4.82 3.87 -6.01
C ALA A 359 -4.97 4.10 -7.51
N GLN A 360 -4.33 3.29 -8.37
CA GLN A 360 -4.41 3.40 -9.83
C GLN A 360 -5.84 3.16 -10.31
N VAL A 361 -6.54 2.16 -9.76
CA VAL A 361 -7.95 1.92 -10.09
C VAL A 361 -8.82 3.11 -9.70
N ASN A 362 -8.59 3.71 -8.53
CA ASN A 362 -9.28 4.96 -8.15
C ASN A 362 -9.00 6.10 -9.12
N ALA A 363 -7.73 6.30 -9.49
CA ALA A 363 -7.32 7.30 -10.46
C ALA A 363 -8.02 7.09 -11.81
N GLU A 364 -8.03 5.86 -12.31
CA GLU A 364 -8.61 5.53 -13.61
C GLU A 364 -10.14 5.51 -13.64
N MET A 365 -10.79 5.25 -12.50
CA MET A 365 -12.24 5.46 -12.35
C MET A 365 -12.61 6.94 -12.44
N GLU A 366 -11.86 7.81 -11.78
CA GLU A 366 -12.07 9.27 -11.90
C GLU A 366 -11.80 9.72 -13.33
N HIS A 367 -10.74 9.21 -13.94
CA HIS A 367 -10.35 9.49 -15.33
C HIS A 367 -11.37 8.99 -16.36
N GLN A 368 -12.29 8.11 -15.98
CA GLN A 368 -13.33 7.59 -16.87
C GLN A 368 -14.46 8.59 -17.10
N THR A 369 -14.79 9.43 -16.11
CA THR A 369 -15.95 10.33 -16.13
C THR A 369 -15.55 11.78 -16.36
N ALA A 370 -16.39 12.54 -17.06
CA ALA A 370 -16.28 13.99 -17.19
C ALA A 370 -16.98 14.74 -16.05
N GLU A 371 -17.82 14.04 -15.27
CA GLU A 371 -18.46 14.61 -14.07
C GLU A 371 -17.42 14.93 -12.99
N ASP A 372 -17.68 15.97 -12.20
CA ASP A 372 -16.78 16.36 -11.13
C ASP A 372 -16.80 15.35 -9.97
N THR A 373 -15.66 14.68 -9.78
CA THR A 373 -15.44 13.67 -8.75
C THR A 373 -14.98 14.26 -7.42
N THR A 374 -14.64 15.55 -7.38
CA THR A 374 -14.11 16.26 -6.21
C THR A 374 -15.21 16.79 -5.30
N VAL A 375 -14.83 17.22 -4.09
CA VAL A 375 -15.76 17.85 -3.14
C VAL A 375 -15.83 19.36 -3.34
N GLY A 376 -17.02 19.93 -3.12
CA GLY A 376 -17.27 21.36 -3.28
C GLY A 376 -18.33 21.64 -4.35
N GLU A 377 -18.39 22.89 -4.78
CA GLU A 377 -19.22 23.31 -5.91
C GLU A 377 -18.72 22.65 -7.21
N PRO A 378 -19.61 22.15 -8.09
CA PRO A 378 -19.20 21.51 -9.33
C PRO A 378 -18.38 22.45 -10.22
N GLN A 379 -17.21 21.99 -10.63
CA GLN A 379 -16.30 22.73 -11.50
C GLN A 379 -16.18 22.08 -12.89
N PRO A 380 -15.99 22.88 -13.95
CA PRO A 380 -15.72 22.36 -15.29
C PRO A 380 -14.38 21.61 -15.36
N LEU A 381 -14.20 20.81 -16.41
CA LEU A 381 -12.93 20.11 -16.67
C LEU A 381 -11.79 21.12 -16.81
N GLY A 382 -10.65 20.84 -16.16
CA GLY A 382 -9.44 21.65 -16.23
C GLY A 382 -9.27 22.64 -15.07
N THR A 383 -10.29 22.82 -14.22
CA THR A 383 -10.22 23.75 -13.08
C THR A 383 -10.29 23.07 -11.71
N ARG A 384 -10.51 21.75 -11.64
CA ARG A 384 -10.73 20.97 -10.40
C ARG A 384 -9.44 20.72 -9.60
N ARG A 385 -8.29 21.19 -10.09
CA ARG A 385 -6.95 21.02 -9.48
C ARG A 385 -6.63 19.56 -9.17
N ALA A 386 -7.17 18.66 -9.97
CA ALA A 386 -7.06 17.21 -9.83
C ALA A 386 -6.98 16.60 -11.22
N ARG A 387 -5.78 16.23 -11.65
CA ARG A 387 -5.46 15.83 -13.04
C ARG A 387 -6.41 14.76 -13.57
N MET A 388 -6.63 13.68 -12.81
CA MET A 388 -7.53 12.59 -13.23
C MET A 388 -9.01 12.99 -13.25
N ALA A 389 -9.39 14.05 -12.54
CA ALA A 389 -10.74 14.60 -12.61
C ALA A 389 -10.85 15.71 -13.68
N ASP A 390 -9.73 16.26 -14.15
CA ASP A 390 -9.67 17.36 -15.13
C ASP A 390 -9.51 16.86 -16.58
N THR A 391 -9.18 15.59 -16.77
CA THR A 391 -8.99 14.96 -18.08
C THR A 391 -9.90 13.76 -18.26
N VAL A 392 -10.08 13.32 -19.50
CA VAL A 392 -10.88 12.13 -19.85
C VAL A 392 -9.97 11.09 -20.48
N GLY A 393 -9.87 9.91 -19.87
CA GLY A 393 -8.97 8.84 -20.28
C GLY A 393 -9.37 8.27 -21.64
N ALA A 394 -8.39 7.99 -22.50
CA ALA A 394 -8.64 7.37 -23.79
C ALA A 394 -9.38 6.04 -23.64
N ALA A 395 -10.20 5.72 -24.63
CA ALA A 395 -10.82 4.40 -24.71
C ALA A 395 -9.74 3.34 -24.97
N ALA A 396 -9.91 2.16 -24.39
CA ALA A 396 -9.04 1.05 -24.72
C ALA A 396 -9.46 0.46 -26.08
N GLU A 397 -8.51 0.37 -27.01
CA GLU A 397 -8.70 -0.24 -28.34
C GLU A 397 -8.74 -1.77 -28.27
#